data_AF-A0A7J3NPJ1-F1
#
_entry.id   AF-A0A7J3NPJ1-F1
#
_cell.length_a   1.000
_cell.length_b   1.000
_cell.length_c   1.000
_cell.angle_alpha   90.00
_cell.angle_beta   90.00
_cell.angle_gamma   90.00
#
_symmetry.space_group_name_H-M   'P 1'
#
loop_
_entity.id
_entity.type
_entity.pdbx_description
1 polymer ?
#
loop_
_entity_poly.entity_id
_entity_poly.type
_entity_poly.pdbx_seq_one_letter_code
_entity_poly.pdbx_strand_id
1 'polypeptide(L)'
;MPREGHVSLEDLNWEFGCSMDEGALHLFTEEENKFRMEFREFVRKEVLPVVDRIDKEKNFDLIHEAVRKMGRTGYIGVSFPKEVGGWGKGLVHQVIIGEELSAASYAVAVTYGASAVLYAMPIVRF
;
A
#
# COMPACT_ATOMS: atom_id res chain seq x y z
N MET A 1 -18.59 3.01 3.42
CA MET A 1 -19.01 2.61 4.79
C MET A 1 -18.24 1.36 5.18
N PRO A 2 -17.79 1.20 6.44
CA PRO A 2 -17.17 -0.03 6.89
C PRO A 2 -18.12 -1.20 6.64
N ARG A 3 -17.64 -2.25 5.96
CA ARG A 3 -18.39 -3.49 5.79
C ARG A 3 -18.21 -4.31 7.07
N GLU A 4 -19.31 -4.77 7.65
CA GLU A 4 -19.28 -5.54 8.90
C GLU A 4 -18.31 -6.74 8.77
N GLY A 5 -17.35 -6.87 9.68
CA GLY A 5 -16.33 -7.94 9.66
C GLY A 5 -15.08 -7.69 8.80
N HIS A 6 -14.92 -6.53 8.16
CA HIS A 6 -13.72 -6.18 7.39
C HIS A 6 -12.80 -5.20 8.13
N VAL A 7 -11.49 -5.40 8.00
CA VAL A 7 -10.47 -4.43 8.45
C VAL A 7 -10.53 -3.19 7.57
N SER A 8 -10.70 -2.03 8.18
CA SER A 8 -10.74 -0.70 7.57
C SER A 8 -9.45 0.08 7.87
N LEU A 9 -9.27 1.23 7.23
CA LEU A 9 -8.14 2.12 7.53
C LEU A 9 -8.21 2.68 8.95
N GLU A 10 -9.42 2.82 9.49
CA GLU A 10 -9.67 3.25 10.86
C GLU A 10 -9.25 2.19 11.88
N ASP A 11 -9.22 0.91 11.50
CA ASP A 11 -8.74 -0.18 12.35
C ASP A 11 -7.21 -0.24 12.41
N LEU A 12 -6.52 0.38 11.45
CA LEU A 12 -5.07 0.53 11.44
C LEU A 12 -4.61 1.76 12.26
N ASN A 13 -5.21 2.02 13.42
CA ASN A 13 -5.03 3.27 14.18
C ASN A 13 -3.88 3.25 15.21
N TRP A 14 -3.19 2.13 15.39
CA TRP A 14 -2.06 2.07 16.32
C TRP A 14 -0.92 2.93 15.82
N GLU A 15 -0.45 3.86 16.66
CA GLU A 15 0.53 4.87 16.25
C GLU A 15 1.79 4.21 15.70
N PHE A 16 2.31 3.15 16.32
CA PHE A 16 3.49 2.42 15.82
C PHE A 16 3.21 0.93 15.55
N GLY A 17 1.95 0.53 15.43
CA GLY A 17 1.54 -0.88 15.44
C GLY A 17 1.78 -1.55 16.81
N CYS A 18 1.41 -2.83 16.91
CA CYS A 18 1.72 -3.68 18.07
C CYS A 18 2.56 -4.85 17.55
N SER A 19 3.71 -5.10 18.17
CA SER A 19 4.50 -6.29 17.88
C SER A 19 4.07 -7.41 18.80
N MET A 20 3.95 -8.62 18.26
CA MET A 20 3.77 -9.84 19.06
C MET A 20 5.11 -10.39 19.57
N ASP A 21 6.23 -9.79 19.16
CA ASP A 21 7.57 -10.21 19.58
C ASP A 21 7.90 -9.67 20.98
N GLU A 22 8.32 -10.55 21.87
CA GLU A 22 8.76 -10.18 23.22
C GLU A 22 9.92 -9.17 23.14
N GLY A 23 9.71 -7.98 23.71
CA GLY A 23 10.72 -6.90 23.77
C GLY A 23 10.59 -5.83 22.67
N ALA A 24 9.75 -6.05 21.65
CA ALA A 24 9.41 -5.02 20.67
C ALA A 24 8.14 -4.28 21.11
N LEU A 25 8.31 -3.07 21.66
CA LEU A 25 7.18 -2.22 22.06
C LEU A 25 6.37 -1.70 20.86
N HIS A 26 6.97 -1.66 19.67
CA HIS A 26 6.44 -1.05 18.45
C HIS A 26 6.76 -1.92 17.23
N LEU A 27 5.83 -1.98 16.27
CA LEU A 27 6.00 -2.68 15.00
C LEU A 27 6.81 -1.86 13.99
N PHE A 28 6.66 -0.54 14.01
CA PHE A 28 7.31 0.40 13.08
C PHE A 28 8.23 1.38 13.81
N THR A 29 9.33 1.75 13.14
CA THR A 29 10.12 2.94 13.51
C THR A 29 9.33 4.23 13.27
N GLU A 30 9.80 5.36 13.80
CA GLU A 30 9.19 6.68 13.55
C GLU A 30 9.15 7.04 12.06
N GLU A 31 10.22 6.72 11.31
CA GLU A 31 10.27 7.00 9.87
C GLU A 31 9.28 6.13 9.09
N GLU A 32 9.20 4.84 9.41
CA GLU A 32 8.24 3.92 8.79
C GLU A 32 6.79 4.31 9.12
N ASN A 33 6.54 4.72 10.36
CA ASN A 33 5.22 5.20 10.74
C ASN A 33 4.85 6.50 10.01
N LYS A 34 5.78 7.45 9.88
CA LYS A 34 5.56 8.66 9.10
C LYS A 34 5.22 8.31 7.65
N PHE A 35 5.96 7.40 7.04
CA PHE A 35 5.68 6.90 5.69
C PHE A 35 4.29 6.27 5.58
N ARG A 36 3.89 5.45 6.56
CA ARG A 36 2.54 4.87 6.63
C ARG A 36 1.46 5.93 6.66
N MET A 37 1.63 6.98 7.47
CA MET A 37 0.67 8.08 7.57
C MET A 37 0.58 8.88 6.25
N GLU A 38 1.71 9.13 5.59
CA GLU A 38 1.74 9.78 4.28
C GLU A 38 1.04 8.92 3.21
N PHE A 39 1.33 7.62 3.18
CA PHE A 39 0.71 6.72 2.22
C PHE A 39 -0.79 6.52 2.50
N ARG A 40 -1.21 6.46 3.76
CA ARG A 40 -2.64 6.43 4.14
C ARG A 40 -3.39 7.63 3.57
N GLU A 41 -2.79 8.80 3.62
CA GLU A 41 -3.41 10.02 3.08
C GLU A 41 -3.55 9.95 1.55
N PHE A 42 -2.56 9.38 0.86
CA PHE A 42 -2.70 9.04 -0.56
C PHE A 42 -3.86 8.07 -0.80
N VAL A 43 -3.98 6.99 -0.01
CA VAL A 43 -5.07 6.01 -0.15
C VAL A 43 -6.44 6.66 0.08
N ARG A 44 -6.58 7.52 1.09
CA ARG A 44 -7.82 8.28 1.35
C ARG A 44 -8.24 9.17 0.20
N LYS A 45 -7.27 9.86 -0.42
CA LYS A 45 -7.52 10.80 -1.50
C LYS A 45 -7.76 10.13 -2.85
N GLU A 46 -6.96 9.12 -3.16
CA GLU A 46 -6.86 8.61 -4.53
C GLU A 46 -7.50 7.24 -4.74
N VAL A 47 -7.65 6.44 -3.68
CA VAL A 47 -8.13 5.05 -3.76
C VAL A 47 -9.54 4.92 -3.18
N LEU A 48 -9.76 5.34 -1.93
CA LEU A 48 -11.06 5.20 -1.25
C LEU A 48 -12.26 5.72 -2.05
N PRO A 49 -12.20 6.89 -2.73
CA PRO A 49 -13.37 7.45 -3.41
C PRO A 49 -13.88 6.59 -4.57
N VAL A 50 -13.06 5.68 -5.12
CA VAL A 50 -13.40 4.88 -6.29
C VAL A 50 -13.70 3.40 -5.97
N VAL A 51 -13.45 2.94 -4.74
CA VAL A 51 -13.55 1.52 -4.35
C VAL A 51 -14.94 0.94 -4.59
N ASP A 52 -16.00 1.64 -4.16
CA ASP A 52 -17.37 1.13 -4.31
C ASP A 52 -17.77 0.95 -5.78
N ARG A 53 -17.24 1.80 -6.67
CA ARG A 53 -17.48 1.70 -8.12
C ARG A 53 -16.67 0.56 -8.73
N ILE A 54 -15.41 0.40 -8.32
CA ILE A 54 -14.58 -0.75 -8.71
C ILE A 54 -15.34 -2.06 -8.41
N ASP A 55 -15.84 -2.21 -7.19
CA ASP A 55 -16.49 -3.45 -6.75
C ASP A 55 -17.85 -3.67 -7.41
N LYS A 56 -18.73 -2.66 -7.42
CA LYS A 56 -20.12 -2.81 -7.90
C LYS A 56 -20.21 -2.86 -9.42
N GLU A 57 -19.41 -2.06 -10.11
CA GLU A 57 -19.47 -1.93 -11.57
C GLU A 57 -18.44 -2.83 -12.27
N LYS A 58 -17.55 -3.50 -11.52
CA LYS A 58 -16.39 -4.23 -12.07
C LYS A 58 -15.53 -3.34 -12.98
N ASN A 59 -15.35 -2.09 -12.57
CA ASN A 59 -14.67 -1.09 -13.38
C ASN A 59 -13.15 -1.20 -13.21
N PHE A 60 -12.51 -1.97 -14.09
CA PHE A 60 -11.06 -2.20 -14.07
C PHE A 60 -10.25 -0.95 -14.43
N ASP A 61 -10.82 0.00 -15.19
CA ASP A 61 -10.12 1.23 -15.55
C ASP A 61 -9.79 2.08 -14.33
N LEU A 62 -10.68 2.09 -13.32
CA LEU A 62 -10.43 2.79 -12.04
C LEU A 62 -9.29 2.14 -11.25
N ILE A 63 -9.14 0.80 -11.31
CA ILE A 63 -8.00 0.10 -10.71
C ILE A 63 -6.71 0.53 -11.41
N HIS A 64 -6.70 0.51 -12.74
CA HIS A 64 -5.54 0.94 -13.53
C HIS A 64 -5.19 2.42 -13.27
N GLU A 65 -6.19 3.29 -13.12
CA GLU A 65 -5.96 4.70 -12.79
C GLU A 65 -5.30 4.85 -11.41
N ALA A 66 -5.80 4.16 -10.38
CA ALA A 66 -5.22 4.18 -9.04
C ALA A 66 -3.76 3.71 -9.04
N VAL A 67 -3.46 2.60 -9.73
CA VAL A 67 -2.08 2.10 -9.85
C VAL A 67 -1.20 3.06 -10.66
N ARG A 68 -1.72 3.68 -11.73
CA ARG A 68 -0.97 4.72 -12.46
C ARG A 68 -0.68 5.94 -11.61
N LYS A 69 -1.59 6.35 -10.73
CA LYS A 69 -1.36 7.42 -9.74
C LYS A 69 -0.22 7.04 -8.80
N MET A 70 -0.21 5.82 -8.28
CA MET A 70 0.90 5.31 -7.46
C MET A 70 2.24 5.36 -8.22
N GLY A 71 2.23 5.01 -9.51
CA GLY A 71 3.40 5.10 -10.38
C GLY A 71 3.92 6.54 -10.50
N ARG A 72 3.05 7.52 -10.72
CA ARG A 72 3.42 8.94 -10.80
C ARG A 72 3.98 9.50 -9.50
N THR A 73 3.50 9.02 -8.36
CA THR A 73 4.00 9.42 -7.03
C THR A 73 5.28 8.70 -6.62
N GLY A 74 5.67 7.62 -7.31
CA GLY A 74 6.85 6.82 -6.96
C GLY A 74 6.59 5.62 -6.03
N TYR A 75 5.40 5.50 -5.44
CA TYR A 75 5.05 4.40 -4.53
C TYR A 75 5.15 3.00 -5.15
N ILE A 76 4.99 2.87 -6.49
CA ILE A 76 5.24 1.58 -7.17
C ILE A 76 6.69 1.12 -6.98
N GLY A 77 7.64 2.05 -7.06
CA GLY A 77 9.07 1.76 -6.99
C GLY A 77 9.65 1.85 -5.58
N VAL A 78 8.83 1.73 -4.53
CA VAL A 78 9.26 1.96 -3.15
C VAL A 78 10.48 1.11 -2.77
N SER A 79 10.50 -0.16 -3.16
CA SER A 79 11.59 -1.10 -2.87
C SER A 79 12.55 -1.32 -4.04
N PHE A 80 12.33 -0.64 -5.16
CA PHE A 80 13.23 -0.75 -6.31
C PHE A 80 14.53 0.01 -6.02
N PRO A 81 15.68 -0.47 -6.52
CA PRO A 81 16.95 0.23 -6.41
C PRO A 81 16.86 1.64 -6.99
N LYS A 82 17.67 2.57 -6.44
CA LYS A 82 17.68 3.96 -6.88
C LYS A 82 18.17 4.11 -8.32
N GLU A 83 19.01 3.18 -8.77
CA GLU A 83 19.62 3.13 -10.10
C GLU A 83 18.57 2.97 -11.22
N VAL A 84 17.42 2.37 -10.90
CA VAL A 84 16.28 2.23 -11.81
C VAL A 84 15.14 3.21 -11.50
N GLY A 85 15.43 4.25 -10.71
CA GLY A 85 14.47 5.29 -10.34
C GLY A 85 13.56 4.95 -9.15
N GLY A 86 13.87 3.89 -8.41
CA GLY A 86 13.16 3.53 -7.18
C GLY A 86 13.61 4.32 -5.95
N TRP A 87 12.98 4.05 -4.79
CA TRP A 87 13.32 4.73 -3.53
C TRP A 87 14.37 3.97 -2.70
N GLY A 88 14.63 2.70 -3.02
CA GLY A 88 15.58 1.85 -2.31
C GLY A 88 15.16 1.55 -0.87
N LYS A 89 13.85 1.56 -0.56
CA LYS A 89 13.34 1.21 0.78
C LYS A 89 13.22 -0.31 0.95
N GLY A 90 13.17 -0.75 2.20
CA GLY A 90 13.11 -2.16 2.56
C GLY A 90 11.71 -2.77 2.54
N LEU A 91 11.65 -4.06 2.91
CA LEU A 91 10.41 -4.86 2.98
C LEU A 91 9.29 -4.19 3.79
N VAL A 92 9.63 -3.55 4.91
CA VAL A 92 8.62 -2.91 5.79
C VAL A 92 7.81 -1.85 5.04
N HIS A 93 8.45 -1.01 4.22
CA HIS A 93 7.73 0.03 3.46
C HIS A 93 6.81 -0.59 2.39
N GLN A 94 7.23 -1.71 1.80
CA GLN A 94 6.42 -2.45 0.85
C GLN A 94 5.22 -3.13 1.52
N VAL A 95 5.40 -3.67 2.72
CA VAL A 95 4.32 -4.23 3.55
C VAL A 95 3.32 -3.15 3.94
N ILE A 96 3.79 -1.98 4.39
CA ILE A 96 2.93 -0.83 4.70
C ILE A 96 2.05 -0.45 3.50
N ILE A 97 2.61 -0.38 2.28
CA ILE A 97 1.80 -0.12 1.08
C ILE A 97 0.73 -1.20 0.90
N GLY A 98 1.11 -2.47 1.04
CA GLY A 98 0.20 -3.60 0.89
C GLY A 98 -0.95 -3.56 1.90
N GLU A 99 -0.65 -3.28 3.17
CA GLU A 99 -1.65 -3.21 4.26
C GLU A 99 -2.64 -2.07 4.04
N GLU A 100 -2.14 -0.86 3.79
CA GLU A 100 -2.99 0.32 3.58
C GLU A 100 -3.87 0.19 2.32
N LEU A 101 -3.33 -0.40 1.24
CA LEU A 101 -4.14 -0.71 0.06
C LEU A 101 -5.17 -1.80 0.35
N SER A 102 -4.81 -2.85 1.09
CA SER A 102 -5.72 -3.97 1.37
C SER A 102 -6.89 -3.55 2.25
N ALA A 103 -6.65 -2.65 3.21
CA ALA A 103 -7.69 -2.04 4.04
C ALA A 103 -8.66 -1.16 3.24
N ALA A 104 -8.22 -0.60 2.11
CA ALA A 104 -9.06 0.22 1.24
C ALA A 104 -9.73 -0.58 0.10
N SER A 105 -8.96 -1.32 -0.68
CA SER A 105 -9.42 -2.11 -1.82
C SER A 105 -8.47 -3.25 -2.14
N TYR A 106 -8.96 -4.47 -1.91
CA TYR A 106 -8.24 -5.70 -2.27
C TYR A 106 -7.90 -5.77 -3.77
N ALA A 107 -8.77 -5.28 -4.65
CA ALA A 107 -8.55 -5.28 -6.10
C ALA A 107 -7.37 -4.39 -6.52
N VAL A 108 -7.21 -3.23 -5.86
CA VAL A 108 -6.05 -2.36 -6.09
C VAL A 108 -4.79 -2.95 -5.47
N ALA A 109 -4.89 -3.49 -4.24
CA ALA A 109 -3.79 -4.13 -3.54
C ALA A 109 -3.17 -5.28 -4.35
N VAL A 110 -3.99 -6.20 -4.88
CA VAL A 110 -3.51 -7.33 -5.67
C VAL A 110 -2.91 -6.88 -7.00
N THR A 111 -3.45 -5.83 -7.62
CA THR A 111 -2.92 -5.29 -8.88
C THR A 111 -1.56 -4.63 -8.67
N TYR A 112 -1.40 -3.87 -7.59
CA TYR A 112 -0.10 -3.36 -7.15
C TYR A 112 0.88 -4.51 -6.88
N GLY A 113 0.48 -5.50 -6.08
CA GLY A 113 1.30 -6.65 -5.72
C GLY A 113 1.78 -7.42 -6.96
N ALA A 114 0.88 -7.72 -7.89
CA ALA A 114 1.25 -8.35 -9.14
C ALA A 114 2.25 -7.50 -9.94
N SER A 115 1.93 -6.22 -10.17
CA SER A 115 2.71 -5.35 -11.04
C SER A 115 4.10 -5.05 -10.47
N ALA A 116 4.18 -4.53 -9.24
CA ALA A 116 5.40 -4.04 -8.64
C ALA A 116 6.24 -5.18 -8.05
N VAL A 117 5.60 -6.18 -7.44
CA VAL A 117 6.29 -7.20 -6.63
C VAL A 117 6.51 -8.48 -7.39
N LEU A 118 5.47 -9.06 -8.00
CA LEU A 118 5.59 -10.38 -8.64
C LEU A 118 6.26 -10.31 -10.02
N TYR A 119 6.01 -9.25 -10.79
CA TYR A 119 6.55 -9.13 -12.15
C TYR A 119 7.76 -8.18 -12.23
N ALA A 120 7.64 -6.94 -11.76
CA ALA A 120 8.71 -5.97 -11.91
C ALA A 120 9.92 -6.27 -11.03
N MET A 121 9.72 -6.68 -9.76
CA MET A 121 10.85 -6.93 -8.85
C MET A 121 11.83 -8.01 -9.36
N PRO A 122 11.39 -9.16 -9.92
CA PRO A 122 12.32 -10.09 -10.55
C PRO A 122 13.12 -9.48 -11.70
N ILE A 123 12.50 -8.68 -12.56
CA ILE A 123 13.19 -8.01 -13.70
C ILE A 123 14.25 -7.02 -13.19
N VAL A 124 13.93 -6.32 -12.10
CA VAL A 124 14.84 -5.35 -11.49
C VAL A 124 16.03 -6.03 -10.81
N ARG A 125 15.87 -7.29 -10.38
CA ARG A 125 16.85 -7.99 -9.53
C ARG A 125 17.69 -9.04 -10.27
N PHE A 126 17.17 -9.65 -11.34
CA PHE A 126 17.78 -10.77 -12.06
C PHE A 126 17.87 -10.47 -13.56
#